data_AF-A0A6I3SI81-F1
#
_entry.id   AF-A0A6I3SI81-F1
#
_cell.length_a   1.000
_cell.length_b   1.000
_cell.length_c   1.000
_cell.angle_alpha   90.00
_cell.angle_beta   90.00
_cell.angle_gamma   90.00
#
_symmetry.space_group_name_H-M   'P 1'
#
loop_
_entity.id
_entity.type
_entity.pdbx_description
1 polymer ?
#
loop_
_entity_poly.entity_id
_entity_poly.type
_entity_poly.pdbx_seq_one_letter_code
_entity_poly.pdbx_strand_id
1 'polypeptide(L)'
;MPGRYPWTVYRAVTYDDLNGMSKEELDIMRNEIYARHGWIFELAKFRNYFGQQPWYQPGGRFSQRQQVNEAVSNSLTPLEKANAEKILEYQKAKGQW
;
A
#
# COMPACT_ATOMS: atom_id res chain seq x y z
N MET A 1 -13.89 -1.77 1.59
CA MET A 1 -12.68 -2.32 2.26
C MET A 1 -12.27 -1.38 3.39
N PRO A 2 -11.59 -1.85 4.45
CA PRO A 2 -11.11 -1.00 5.54
C PRO A 2 -9.79 -0.28 5.19
N GLY A 3 -9.40 0.68 6.03
CA GLY A 3 -8.21 1.53 5.86
C GLY A 3 -8.54 3.00 5.61
N ARG A 4 -7.52 3.86 5.49
CA ARG A 4 -7.66 5.31 5.28
C ARG A 4 -7.99 5.65 3.83
N TYR A 5 -7.55 4.84 2.87
CA TYR A 5 -7.72 5.05 1.44
C TYR A 5 -8.40 3.86 0.75
N PRO A 6 -9.57 3.39 1.24
CA PRO A 6 -10.21 2.16 0.78
C PRO A 6 -10.66 2.22 -0.68
N TRP A 7 -10.80 3.42 -1.25
CA TRP A 7 -11.19 3.63 -2.63
C TRP A 7 -10.11 3.25 -3.65
N THR A 8 -8.85 3.05 -3.23
CA THR A 8 -7.75 2.66 -4.12
C THR A 8 -7.88 1.27 -4.73
N VAL A 9 -8.86 0.45 -4.29
CA VAL A 9 -9.20 -0.84 -4.92
C VAL A 9 -10.39 -0.74 -5.89
N TYR A 10 -11.12 0.37 -5.90
CA TYR A 10 -12.37 0.51 -6.66
C TYR A 10 -12.27 1.48 -7.84
N ARG A 11 -11.36 2.45 -7.80
CA ARG A 11 -11.13 3.42 -8.89
C ARG A 11 -9.66 3.78 -9.04
N ALA A 12 -9.33 4.36 -10.19
CA ALA A 12 -8.00 4.90 -10.44
C ALA A 12 -7.72 6.10 -9.52
N VAL A 13 -6.48 6.18 -9.03
CA VAL A 13 -5.90 7.36 -8.39
C VAL A 13 -5.71 8.44 -9.46
N THR A 14 -6.06 9.69 -9.15
CA THR A 14 -5.86 10.86 -10.03
C THR A 14 -4.74 11.74 -9.50
N TYR A 15 -4.32 12.74 -10.27
CA TYR A 15 -3.39 13.76 -9.76
C TYR A 15 -4.02 14.54 -8.60
N ASP A 16 -5.31 14.87 -8.72
CA ASP A 16 -6.04 15.65 -7.71
C ASP A 16 -6.15 14.91 -6.38
N ASP A 17 -6.24 13.58 -6.41
CA ASP A 17 -6.21 12.76 -5.19
C ASP A 17 -4.88 12.88 -4.43
N LEU A 18 -3.77 13.15 -5.14
CA LEU A 18 -2.40 13.18 -4.60
C LEU A 18 -1.91 14.60 -4.31
N ASN A 19 -2.53 15.59 -4.94
CA ASN A 19 -2.12 16.97 -4.84
C ASN A 19 -2.27 17.50 -3.41
N GLY A 20 -1.19 18.04 -2.85
CA GLY A 20 -1.17 18.56 -1.47
C GLY A 20 -0.96 17.51 -0.38
N MET A 21 -0.88 16.21 -0.71
CA MET A 21 -0.58 15.17 0.28
C MET A 21 0.88 15.22 0.75
N SER A 22 1.09 14.87 2.03
CA SER A 22 2.45 14.71 2.57
C SER A 22 3.12 13.43 2.09
N LYS A 23 4.46 13.34 2.25
CA LYS A 23 5.20 12.11 1.97
C LYS A 23 4.65 10.92 2.75
N GLU A 24 4.34 11.12 4.01
CA GLU A 24 3.79 10.10 4.91
C GLU A 24 2.42 9.63 4.44
N GLU A 25 1.56 10.55 4.00
CA GLU A 25 0.22 10.20 3.52
C GLU A 25 0.28 9.38 2.23
N LEU A 26 1.17 9.73 1.31
CA LEU A 26 1.43 8.97 0.07
C LEU A 26 2.02 7.59 0.38
N ASP A 27 2.94 7.52 1.34
CA ASP A 27 3.50 6.27 1.84
C ASP A 27 2.42 5.36 2.42
N ILE A 28 1.52 5.89 3.27
CA ILE A 28 0.40 5.12 3.81
C ILE A 28 -0.53 4.68 2.68
N MET A 29 -0.92 5.58 1.77
CA MET A 29 -1.82 5.25 0.66
C MET A 29 -1.30 4.11 -0.20
N ARG A 30 -0.03 4.16 -0.60
CA ARG A 30 0.58 3.09 -1.39
C ARG A 30 0.69 1.80 -0.60
N ASN A 31 1.21 1.85 0.63
CA ASN A 31 1.42 0.64 1.42
C ASN A 31 0.12 -0.02 1.87
N GLU A 32 -0.98 0.74 2.00
CA GLU A 32 -2.30 0.22 2.35
C GLU A 32 -2.82 -0.75 1.27
N ILE A 33 -2.50 -0.52 0.00
CA ILE A 33 -2.81 -1.45 -1.09
C ILE A 33 -2.22 -2.83 -0.78
N TYR A 34 -0.95 -2.90 -0.43
CA TYR A 34 -0.29 -4.17 -0.07
C TYR A 34 -0.77 -4.74 1.27
N ALA A 35 -1.03 -3.87 2.26
CA ALA A 35 -1.45 -4.28 3.61
C ALA A 35 -2.76 -5.08 3.59
N ARG A 36 -3.70 -4.72 2.70
CA ARG A 36 -4.99 -5.43 2.56
C ARG A 36 -4.86 -6.88 2.13
N HIS A 37 -3.75 -7.24 1.49
CA HIS A 37 -3.47 -8.60 1.05
C HIS A 37 -2.54 -9.35 2.01
N GLY A 38 -2.19 -8.76 3.16
CA GLY A 38 -1.36 -9.40 4.19
C GLY A 38 0.15 -9.19 4.01
N TRP A 39 0.57 -8.14 3.30
CA TRP A 39 1.99 -7.81 3.14
C TRP A 39 2.72 -7.68 4.49
N ILE A 40 3.91 -8.25 4.61
CA ILE A 40 4.74 -8.17 5.80
C ILE A 40 5.77 -7.05 5.65
N PHE A 41 5.62 -5.99 6.45
CA PHE A 41 6.48 -4.81 6.42
C PHE A 41 7.81 -4.97 7.17
N GLU A 42 8.90 -4.56 6.52
CA GLU A 42 10.26 -4.52 7.11
C GLU A 42 10.58 -3.20 7.81
N LEU A 43 9.99 -2.10 7.38
CA LEU A 43 10.19 -0.81 8.04
C LEU A 43 9.30 -0.72 9.28
N ALA A 44 9.90 -0.35 10.41
CA ALA A 44 9.22 -0.22 11.70
C ALA A 44 8.02 0.74 11.64
N LYS A 45 8.12 1.85 10.88
CA LYS A 45 7.02 2.81 10.70
C LYS A 45 5.74 2.15 10.18
N PHE A 46 5.86 1.25 9.21
CA PHE A 46 4.71 0.58 8.60
C PHE A 46 4.22 -0.58 9.46
N ARG A 47 5.12 -1.33 10.11
CA ARG A 47 4.69 -2.32 11.11
C ARG A 47 3.88 -1.69 12.23
N ASN A 48 4.36 -0.56 12.76
CA ASN A 48 3.70 0.14 13.87
C ASN A 48 2.37 0.74 13.41
N TYR A 49 2.33 1.37 12.24
CA TYR A 49 1.10 1.96 11.70
C TYR A 49 0.03 0.90 11.37
N PHE A 50 0.38 -0.09 10.54
CA PHE A 50 -0.57 -1.12 10.11
C PHE A 50 -0.87 -2.13 11.22
N GLY A 51 0.08 -2.43 12.10
CA GLY A 51 -0.14 -3.31 13.26
C GLY A 51 -1.17 -2.78 14.27
N GLN A 52 -1.46 -1.47 14.26
CA GLN A 52 -2.54 -0.88 15.05
C GLN A 52 -3.89 -0.92 14.32
N GLN A 53 -3.93 -1.35 13.06
CA GLN A 53 -5.16 -1.44 12.28
C GLN A 53 -5.85 -2.78 12.54
N PRO A 54 -7.11 -2.80 13.03
CA PRO A 54 -7.78 -4.06 13.39
C PRO A 54 -8.04 -4.98 12.19
N TRP A 55 -8.00 -4.43 10.97
CA TRP A 55 -8.20 -5.16 9.73
C TRP A 55 -6.92 -5.72 9.11
N TYR A 56 -5.74 -5.31 9.58
CA TYR A 56 -4.47 -5.75 9.01
C TYR A 56 -4.06 -7.10 9.59
N GLN A 57 -3.98 -8.10 8.72
CA GLN A 57 -3.59 -9.46 9.06
C GLN A 57 -2.36 -9.84 8.22
N PRO A 58 -1.13 -9.57 8.69
CA PRO A 58 0.07 -9.92 7.94
C PRO A 58 0.24 -11.43 7.82
N GLY A 59 0.70 -11.88 6.65
CA GLY A 59 0.98 -13.28 6.39
C GLY A 59 0.02 -13.90 5.39
N GLY A 60 -0.19 -15.20 5.53
CA GLY A 60 -1.00 -16.01 4.63
C GLY A 60 -0.59 -17.47 4.75
N ARG A 61 -0.66 -18.21 3.64
CA ARG A 61 -0.29 -19.64 3.59
C ARG A 61 1.21 -19.94 3.75
N PHE A 62 2.06 -18.91 3.72
CA PHE A 62 3.52 -19.04 3.75
C PHE A 62 4.08 -18.52 5.06
N SER A 63 5.13 -19.17 5.56
CA SER A 63 5.82 -18.77 6.80
C SER A 63 6.94 -17.74 6.55
N GLN A 64 7.48 -17.67 5.33
CA GLN A 64 8.58 -16.76 5.00
C GLN A 64 8.06 -15.45 4.40
N ARG A 65 8.54 -14.32 4.92
CA ARG A 65 8.20 -12.96 4.44
C ARG A 65 8.31 -12.82 2.94
N GLN A 66 9.40 -13.31 2.34
CA GLN A 66 9.64 -13.18 0.91
C GLN A 66 8.53 -13.86 0.09
N GLN A 67 8.14 -15.08 0.48
CA GLN A 67 7.08 -15.83 -0.19
C GLN A 67 5.70 -15.18 -0.01
N VAL A 68 5.42 -14.63 1.18
CA VAL A 68 4.19 -13.86 1.43
C VAL A 68 4.15 -12.64 0.51
N ASN A 69 5.20 -11.81 0.51
CA ASN A 69 5.22 -10.55 -0.25
C ASN A 69 5.22 -10.79 -1.77
N GLU A 70 5.87 -11.86 -2.24
CA GLU A 70 5.79 -12.29 -3.64
C GLU A 70 4.35 -12.70 -4.01
N ALA A 71 3.70 -13.51 -3.17
CA ALA A 71 2.32 -13.91 -3.40
C ALA A 71 1.35 -12.72 -3.42
N VAL A 72 1.54 -11.75 -2.51
CA VAL A 72 0.77 -10.50 -2.49
C VAL A 72 0.99 -9.70 -3.77
N SER A 73 2.24 -9.50 -4.19
CA SER A 73 2.55 -8.77 -5.43
C SER A 73 1.87 -9.40 -6.64
N ASN A 74 1.78 -10.73 -6.66
CA ASN A 74 1.15 -11.48 -7.72
C ASN A 74 -0.39 -11.45 -7.66
N SER A 75 -0.98 -11.31 -6.47
CA SER A 75 -2.44 -11.27 -6.29
C SER A 75 -3.07 -9.90 -6.51
N LEU A 76 -2.28 -8.81 -6.51
CA LEU A 76 -2.80 -7.47 -6.78
C LEU A 76 -3.47 -7.41 -8.15
N THR A 77 -4.65 -6.80 -8.19
CA THR A 77 -5.37 -6.53 -9.44
C THR A 77 -4.58 -5.55 -10.32
N PRO A 78 -4.83 -5.52 -11.64
CA PRO A 78 -4.22 -4.52 -12.53
C PRO A 78 -4.44 -3.08 -12.05
N LEU A 79 -5.64 -2.80 -11.50
CA LEU A 79 -5.97 -1.48 -10.95
C LEU A 79 -5.12 -1.13 -9.72
N GLU A 80 -4.96 -2.05 -8.78
CA GLU A 80 -4.14 -1.85 -7.58
C GLU A 80 -2.67 -1.63 -7.92
N LYS A 81 -2.14 -2.39 -8.89
CA LYS A 81 -0.77 -2.20 -9.40
C LYS A 81 -0.60 -0.82 -10.02
N ALA A 82 -1.52 -0.42 -10.90
CA ALA A 82 -1.51 0.90 -11.54
C ALA A 82 -1.60 2.04 -10.51
N ASN A 83 -2.43 1.88 -9.48
CA ASN A 83 -2.56 2.87 -8.41
C ASN A 83 -1.28 2.98 -7.57
N ALA A 84 -0.69 1.85 -7.17
CA ALA A 84 0.57 1.84 -6.42
C ALA A 84 1.72 2.47 -7.21
N GLU A 85 1.80 2.18 -8.50
CA GLU A 85 2.77 2.76 -9.43
C GLU A 85 2.57 4.27 -9.59
N LYS A 86 1.34 4.73 -9.82
CA LYS A 86 1.03 6.16 -9.95
C LYS A 86 1.39 6.97 -8.70
N ILE A 87 1.14 6.42 -7.51
CA ILE A 87 1.55 7.06 -6.25
C ILE A 87 3.09 7.13 -6.16
N LEU A 88 3.78 6.06 -6.52
CA LEU A 88 5.25 6.02 -6.54
C LEU A 88 5.85 7.03 -7.53
N GLU A 89 5.30 7.12 -8.73
CA GLU A 89 5.72 8.10 -9.75
C GLU A 89 5.52 9.53 -9.26
N TYR A 90 4.37 9.82 -8.66
CA TYR A 90 4.10 11.13 -8.06
C TYR A 90 5.10 11.48 -6.96
N GLN A 91 5.41 10.53 -6.05
CA GLN A 91 6.41 10.72 -5.00
C GLN A 91 7.79 11.04 -5.59
N LYS A 92 8.21 10.31 -6.63
CA LYS A 92 9.49 10.56 -7.33
C LYS A 92 9.50 11.95 -7.98
N ALA A 93 8.43 12.33 -8.66
CA ALA A 93 8.32 13.62 -9.34
C ALA A 93 8.36 14.82 -8.38
N LYS A 94 7.89 14.65 -7.15
CA LYS A 94 7.89 15.70 -6.11
C LYS A 94 9.10 15.64 -5.16
N GLY A 95 10.03 14.71 -5.35
CA GLY A 95 11.17 14.52 -4.43
C GLY A 95 10.77 13.98 -3.06
N GLN A 96 9.66 13.27 -2.97
CA GLN A 96 9.08 12.70 -1.76
C GLN A 96 9.32 11.18 -1.63
N TRP A 97 10.24 10.60 -2.40
CA TRP A 97 10.64 9.19 -2.29
C TRP A 97 11.68 8.98 -1.18
#